data_AF-A0A2V9Z991-F1
#
_entry.id   AF-A0A2V9Z991-F1
#
_cell.length_a   1.000
_cell.length_b   1.000
_cell.length_c   1.000
_cell.angle_alpha   90.00
_cell.angle_beta   90.00
_cell.angle_gamma   90.00
#
_symmetry.space_group_name_H-M   'P 1'
#
loop_
_entity.id
_entity.type
_entity.pdbx_description
1 polymer ?
#
loop_
_entity_poly.entity_id
_entity_poly.type
_entity_poly.pdbx_seq_one_letter_code
_entity_poly.pdbx_strand_id
1 'polypeptide(L)'
;MFAIALPAFAHSETDVPHSFRWIHPASDPQLWNAIEVAFHDELVPDQANHGENPLDVYRYKYLRRIGVIDHSALVFVGHRPAKELTKENEWDEYYSAFNFDTATRQKTRIERAEWLWTIKFR
;
A
#
# COMPACT_ATOMS: atom_id res chain seq x y z
N MET A 1 -30.24 50.12 -8.14
CA MET A 1 -30.20 48.74 -7.61
C MET A 1 -29.25 47.97 -8.52
N PHE A 2 -28.00 47.77 -8.11
CA PHE A 2 -26.97 47.12 -8.94
C PHE A 2 -26.88 45.64 -8.56
N ALA A 3 -27.14 44.75 -9.51
CA ALA A 3 -26.89 43.32 -9.36
C ALA A 3 -25.45 43.03 -9.79
N ILE A 4 -24.64 42.54 -8.87
CA ILE A 4 -23.28 42.07 -9.14
C ILE A 4 -23.41 40.59 -9.52
N ALA A 5 -23.14 40.25 -10.78
CA ALA A 5 -23.00 38.87 -11.21
C ALA A 5 -21.65 38.34 -10.71
N LEU A 6 -21.67 37.34 -9.82
CA LEU A 6 -20.48 36.60 -9.42
C LEU A 6 -20.05 35.68 -10.56
N PRO A 7 -18.73 35.59 -10.87
CA PRO A 7 -18.26 34.62 -11.84
C PRO A 7 -18.47 33.20 -11.29
N ALA A 8 -19.07 32.34 -12.11
CA ALA A 8 -19.07 30.91 -11.86
C ALA A 8 -17.63 30.41 -11.96
N PHE A 9 -17.05 30.01 -10.84
CA PHE A 9 -15.77 29.30 -10.84
C PHE A 9 -15.99 27.95 -11.51
N ALA A 10 -15.54 27.82 -12.76
CA ALA A 10 -15.34 26.53 -13.38
C ALA A 10 -14.28 25.78 -12.57
N HIS A 11 -14.72 24.86 -11.72
CA HIS A 11 -13.84 23.85 -11.17
C HIS A 11 -13.44 22.96 -12.35
N SER A 12 -12.22 23.13 -12.83
CA SER A 12 -11.56 22.10 -13.62
C SER A 12 -11.34 20.93 -12.67
N GLU A 13 -12.33 20.03 -12.59
CA GLU A 13 -12.14 18.69 -12.04
C GLU A 13 -11.03 18.06 -12.89
N THR A 14 -9.81 18.08 -12.35
CA THR A 14 -8.77 17.14 -12.75
C THR A 14 -9.42 15.76 -12.72
N ASP A 15 -9.57 15.17 -13.90
CA ASP A 15 -10.13 13.84 -14.16
C ASP A 15 -9.30 12.81 -13.39
N VAL A 16 -9.60 12.65 -12.10
CA VAL A 16 -9.06 11.57 -11.29
C VAL A 16 -9.72 10.33 -11.87
N PRO A 17 -8.96 9.39 -12.45
CA PRO A 17 -9.57 8.20 -13.00
C PRO A 17 -10.36 7.50 -11.90
N HIS A 18 -11.70 7.54 -12.01
CA HIS A 18 -12.65 6.84 -11.15
C HIS A 18 -12.56 5.31 -11.27
N SER A 19 -11.60 4.82 -12.06
CA SER A 19 -11.36 3.41 -12.28
C SER A 19 -10.18 2.95 -11.46
N PHE A 20 -10.35 1.80 -10.82
CA PHE A 20 -9.27 1.14 -10.11
C PHE A 20 -8.09 0.87 -11.04
N ARG A 21 -6.88 1.24 -10.60
CA ARG A 21 -5.64 0.93 -11.33
C ARG A 21 -4.53 0.51 -10.38
N TRP A 22 -3.70 -0.42 -10.85
CA TRP A 22 -2.43 -0.72 -10.18
C TRP A 22 -1.40 0.36 -10.53
N ILE A 23 -0.75 0.92 -9.52
CA ILE A 23 0.34 1.88 -9.73
C ILE A 23 1.69 1.17 -9.73
N HIS A 24 2.67 1.75 -10.41
CA HIS A 24 4.03 1.24 -10.49
C HIS A 24 5.03 2.33 -10.11
N PRO A 25 6.12 2.04 -9.38
CA PRO A 25 7.07 3.07 -8.94
C PRO A 25 7.70 3.83 -10.12
N ALA A 26 7.84 3.19 -11.28
CA ALA A 26 8.36 3.85 -12.48
C ALA A 26 7.38 4.83 -13.16
N SER A 27 6.06 4.55 -13.12
CA SER A 27 5.04 5.39 -13.75
C SER A 27 4.41 6.39 -12.79
N ASP A 28 4.35 6.06 -11.50
CA ASP A 28 3.70 6.82 -10.44
C ASP A 28 4.65 7.10 -9.25
N PRO A 29 5.88 7.60 -9.49
CA PRO A 29 6.92 7.68 -8.45
C PRO A 29 6.51 8.55 -7.26
N GLN A 30 5.78 9.63 -7.50
CA GLN A 30 5.34 10.55 -6.44
C GLN A 30 4.34 9.88 -5.49
N LEU A 31 3.32 9.21 -6.03
CA LEU A 31 2.30 8.54 -5.24
C LEU A 31 2.87 7.31 -4.54
N TRP A 32 3.75 6.56 -5.21
CA TRP A 32 4.45 5.44 -4.62
C TRP A 32 5.27 5.88 -3.39
N ASN A 33 6.11 6.91 -3.55
CA ASN A 33 6.94 7.43 -2.46
C ASN A 33 6.09 8.00 -1.31
N ALA A 34 4.97 8.67 -1.61
CA ALA A 34 4.06 9.16 -0.58
C ALA A 34 3.47 8.01 0.27
N ILE A 35 3.10 6.90 -0.37
CA ILE A 35 2.60 5.71 0.32
C ILE A 35 3.73 5.02 1.08
N GLU A 36 4.93 4.91 0.51
CA GLU A 36 6.10 4.35 1.19
C GLU A 36 6.45 5.10 2.49
N VAL A 37 6.40 6.43 2.45
CA VAL A 37 6.57 7.26 3.66
C VAL A 37 5.42 7.04 4.65
N ALA A 38 4.17 6.98 4.18
CA ALA A 38 3.02 6.78 5.05
C ALA A 38 3.02 5.40 5.73
N PHE A 39 3.63 4.40 5.09
CA PHE A 39 3.73 3.02 5.56
C PHE A 39 5.08 2.70 6.23
N HIS A 40 5.87 3.72 6.58
CA HIS A 40 7.20 3.52 7.15
C HIS A 40 7.22 2.51 8.30
N ASP A 41 6.32 2.66 9.28
CA ASP A 41 6.23 1.80 10.46
C ASP A 41 5.87 0.35 10.10
N GLU A 42 4.94 0.14 9.16
CA GLU A 42 4.56 -1.19 8.67
C GLU A 42 5.68 -1.87 7.89
N LEU A 43 6.61 -1.09 7.34
CA LEU A 43 7.76 -1.56 6.59
C LEU A 43 8.99 -1.82 7.48
N VAL A 44 8.94 -1.44 8.76
CA VAL A 44 10.02 -1.75 9.71
C VAL A 44 10.09 -3.27 9.94
N PRO A 45 11.27 -3.89 9.78
CA PRO A 45 11.49 -5.30 10.11
C PRO A 45 11.09 -5.65 11.53
N ASP A 46 10.58 -6.86 11.74
CA ASP A 46 10.34 -7.35 13.10
C ASP A 46 11.66 -7.57 13.84
N GLN A 47 11.71 -7.17 15.10
CA GLN A 47 12.85 -7.46 15.97
C GLN A 47 12.73 -8.90 16.48
N ALA A 48 13.78 -9.70 16.32
CA ALA A 48 13.82 -11.03 16.90
C ALA A 48 13.85 -10.93 18.42
N ASN A 49 12.80 -11.37 19.12
CA ASN A 49 12.88 -11.53 20.56
C ASN A 49 13.59 -12.84 20.90
N HIS A 50 14.38 -12.84 21.98
CA HIS A 50 15.00 -14.06 22.49
C HIS A 50 13.90 -15.06 22.89
N GLY A 51 13.77 -16.15 22.13
CA GLY A 51 12.79 -17.23 22.37
C GLY A 51 11.73 -17.40 21.28
N GLU A 52 11.66 -16.51 20.29
CA GLU A 52 10.78 -16.69 19.13
C GLU A 52 11.37 -17.70 18.13
N ASN A 53 10.49 -18.48 17.48
CA ASN A 53 10.88 -19.37 16.41
C ASN A 53 11.52 -18.52 15.30
N PRO A 54 12.71 -18.88 14.78
CA PRO A 54 13.34 -18.15 13.67
C PRO A 54 12.46 -17.98 12.44
N LEU A 55 11.46 -18.86 12.26
CA LEU A 55 10.46 -18.79 11.19
C LEU A 55 9.41 -17.69 11.39
N ASP A 56 9.21 -17.22 12.63
CA ASP A 56 8.24 -16.17 12.99
C ASP A 56 8.85 -14.76 12.98
N VAL A 57 10.16 -14.64 12.69
CA VAL A 57 10.86 -13.36 12.63
C VAL A 57 10.92 -12.88 11.19
N TYR A 58 10.03 -11.96 10.83
CA TYR A 58 9.94 -11.43 9.47
C TYR A 58 10.84 -10.21 9.29
N ARG A 59 12.09 -10.51 8.93
CA ARG A 59 13.19 -9.54 8.87
C ARG A 59 13.13 -8.63 7.66
N TYR A 60 12.21 -8.85 6.72
CA TYR A 60 12.06 -7.98 5.57
C TYR A 60 10.59 -7.77 5.23
N LYS A 61 10.17 -6.51 5.26
CA LYS A 61 8.86 -6.04 4.83
C LYS A 61 9.01 -5.06 3.68
N TYR A 62 8.08 -5.08 2.75
CA TYR A 62 8.17 -4.26 1.53
C TYR A 62 6.80 -4.00 0.92
N LEU A 63 6.67 -2.93 0.13
CA LEU A 63 5.45 -2.69 -0.66
C LEU A 63 5.41 -3.67 -1.83
N ARG A 64 4.43 -4.58 -1.80
CA ARG A 64 4.24 -5.59 -2.85
C ARG A 64 3.47 -5.03 -4.04
N ARG A 65 2.33 -4.40 -3.75
CA ARG A 65 1.43 -3.86 -4.79
C ARG A 65 0.56 -2.77 -4.20
N ILE A 66 0.24 -1.78 -5.03
CA ILE A 66 -0.64 -0.67 -4.65
C ILE A 66 -1.68 -0.50 -5.75
N GLY A 67 -2.95 -0.62 -5.40
CA GLY A 67 -4.08 -0.30 -6.24
C GLY A 67 -4.73 0.99 -5.77
N VAL A 68 -5.13 1.87 -6.68
CA VAL A 68 -5.74 3.16 -6.32
C VAL A 68 -7.06 3.35 -7.05
N ILE A 69 -8.02 3.94 -6.36
CA ILE A 69 -9.31 4.38 -6.88
C ILE A 69 -9.72 5.64 -6.12
N ASP A 70 -10.01 6.73 -6.84
CA ASP A 70 -10.32 8.04 -6.25
C ASP A 70 -9.29 8.46 -5.18
N HIS A 71 -9.74 8.61 -3.93
CA HIS A 71 -8.91 8.95 -2.76
C HIS A 71 -8.55 7.75 -1.89
N SER A 72 -8.75 6.53 -2.38
CA SER A 72 -8.45 5.30 -1.66
C SER A 72 -7.36 4.50 -2.35
N ALA A 73 -6.46 3.94 -1.56
CA ALA A 73 -5.42 3.04 -2.01
C ALA A 73 -5.51 1.71 -1.25
N LEU A 74 -5.60 0.62 -2.00
CA LEU A 74 -5.36 -0.73 -1.52
C LEU A 74 -3.86 -0.99 -1.53
N VAL A 75 -3.28 -1.15 -0.35
CA VAL A 75 -1.83 -1.34 -0.17
C VAL A 75 -1.56 -2.75 0.33
N PHE A 76 -0.74 -3.50 -0.41
CA PHE A 76 -0.23 -4.80 0.01
C PHE A 76 1.20 -4.68 0.50
N VAL A 77 1.42 -5.09 1.75
CA VAL A 77 2.74 -5.20 2.35
C VAL A 77 3.13 -6.67 2.32
N GLY A 78 4.21 -6.97 1.60
CA GLY A 78 4.84 -8.28 1.60
C GLY A 78 5.80 -8.42 2.76
N HIS A 79 5.86 -9.62 3.29
CA HIS A 79 6.67 -9.95 4.43
C HIS A 79 7.39 -11.27 4.15
N ARG A 80 8.67 -11.33 4.47
CA ARG A 80 9.51 -12.51 4.26
C ARG A 80 10.57 -12.63 5.34
N PRO A 81 11.02 -13.86 5.66
CA PRO A 81 12.03 -14.09 6.68
C PRO A 81 13.44 -13.63 6.25
N ALA A 82 13.73 -13.60 4.96
CA ALA A 82 15.03 -13.23 4.41
C ALA A 82 14.93 -12.30 3.19
N LYS A 83 15.96 -11.48 2.95
CA LYS A 83 16.02 -10.55 1.80
C LYS A 83 16.10 -11.28 0.44
N GLU A 84 16.58 -12.51 0.42
CA GLU A 84 16.65 -13.32 -0.80
C GLU A 84 15.69 -14.49 -0.65
N LEU A 85 14.81 -14.65 -1.63
CA LEU A 85 13.95 -15.82 -1.74
C LEU A 85 14.76 -16.92 -2.43
N THR A 86 15.00 -18.01 -1.73
CA THR A 86 15.48 -19.28 -2.27
C THR A 86 14.28 -20.20 -2.47
N LYS A 87 14.44 -21.26 -3.26
CA LYS A 87 13.38 -22.29 -3.42
C LYS A 87 12.97 -22.94 -2.09
N GLU A 88 13.82 -22.84 -1.08
CA GLU A 88 13.62 -23.43 0.24
C GLU A 88 12.76 -22.55 1.16
N ASN A 89 12.64 -21.24 0.88
CA ASN A 89 11.91 -20.28 1.70
C ASN A 89 10.84 -19.47 0.92
N GLU A 90 10.59 -19.81 -0.36
CA GLU A 90 9.60 -19.15 -1.21
C GLU A 90 8.17 -19.20 -0.61
N TRP A 91 7.89 -20.24 0.18
CA TRP A 91 6.61 -20.45 0.84
C TRP A 91 6.41 -19.63 2.12
N ASP A 92 7.46 -18.97 2.61
CA ASP A 92 7.42 -18.16 3.83
C ASP A 92 7.03 -16.69 3.56
N GLU A 93 6.61 -16.38 2.34
CA GLU A 93 6.09 -15.06 2.00
C GLU A 93 4.61 -14.95 2.32
N TYR A 94 4.26 -13.95 3.14
CA TYR A 94 2.88 -13.61 3.46
C TYR A 94 2.63 -12.13 3.19
N TYR A 95 1.34 -11.78 3.09
CA TYR A 95 0.90 -10.44 2.77
C TYR A 95 -0.05 -9.91 3.83
N SER A 96 0.18 -8.67 4.27
CA SER A 96 -0.83 -7.84 4.94
C SER A 96 -1.46 -6.88 3.93
N ALA A 97 -2.73 -6.53 4.13
CA ALA A 97 -3.42 -5.57 3.30
C ALA A 97 -4.02 -4.43 4.12
N PHE A 98 -4.04 -3.26 3.51
CA PHE A 98 -4.50 -2.03 4.12
C PHE A 98 -5.34 -1.24 3.13
N ASN A 99 -6.39 -0.61 3.64
CA ASN A 99 -6.99 0.54 2.98
C ASN A 99 -6.26 1.81 3.46
N PHE A 100 -5.89 2.66 2.53
CA PHE A 100 -5.24 3.94 2.80
C PHE A 100 -6.02 5.05 2.13
N ASP A 101 -6.52 5.99 2.92
CA ASP A 101 -7.13 7.21 2.41
C ASP A 101 -6.01 8.21 2.07
N THR A 102 -5.86 8.55 0.79
CA THR A 102 -4.80 9.42 0.32
C THR A 102 -5.01 10.89 0.70
N ALA A 103 -6.25 11.29 0.99
CA ALA A 103 -6.61 12.66 1.38
C ALA A 103 -6.39 12.89 2.88
N THR A 104 -6.84 11.95 3.72
CA THR A 104 -6.73 12.05 5.19
C THR A 104 -5.48 11.39 5.75
N ARG A 105 -4.77 10.60 4.93
CA ARG A 105 -3.62 9.75 5.30
C ARG A 105 -3.94 8.71 6.37
N GLN A 106 -5.21 8.37 6.55
CA GLN A 106 -5.60 7.32 7.49
C GLN A 106 -5.38 5.94 6.87
N LYS A 107 -4.82 5.03 7.68
CA LYS A 107 -4.60 3.63 7.34
C LYS A 107 -5.56 2.77 8.14
N THR A 108 -6.18 1.79 7.50
CA THR A 108 -6.97 0.76 8.16
C THR A 108 -6.53 -0.60 7.66
N ARG A 109 -6.17 -1.49 8.59
CA ARG A 109 -5.81 -2.86 8.25
C ARG A 109 -7.05 -3.62 7.76
N ILE A 110 -6.90 -4.36 6.68
CA ILE A 110 -7.91 -5.30 6.22
C ILE A 110 -7.67 -6.62 6.95
N GLU A 111 -8.50 -6.89 7.95
CA GLU A 111 -8.44 -8.14 8.70
C GLU A 111 -8.81 -9.34 7.82
N ARG A 112 -8.26 -10.50 8.16
CA ARG A 112 -8.52 -11.77 7.47
C ARG A 112 -8.21 -11.74 5.96
N ALA A 113 -7.10 -11.09 5.63
CA ALA A 113 -6.60 -10.99 4.26
C ALA A 113 -5.74 -12.21 3.85
N GLU A 114 -5.81 -13.34 4.57
CA GLU A 114 -4.97 -14.52 4.32
C GLU A 114 -5.23 -15.14 2.93
N TRP A 115 -6.42 -14.92 2.37
CA TRP A 115 -6.74 -15.31 1.00
C TRP A 115 -5.81 -14.65 -0.03
N LEU A 116 -5.22 -13.48 0.27
CA LEU A 116 -4.24 -12.82 -0.60
C LEU A 116 -2.96 -13.65 -0.77
N TRP A 117 -2.65 -14.55 0.18
CA TRP A 117 -1.46 -15.41 0.09
C TRP A 117 -1.57 -16.43 -1.06
N THR A 118 -2.78 -16.67 -1.56
CA THR A 118 -3.00 -17.51 -2.74
C THR A 118 -2.82 -16.76 -4.06
N ILE A 119 -2.76 -15.42 -4.02
CA ILE A 119 -2.64 -14.60 -5.22
C ILE A 119 -1.18 -14.55 -5.65
N LYS A 120 -0.88 -15.19 -6.77
CA LYS A 120 0.40 -15.01 -7.45
C LYS A 120 0.39 -13.68 -8.21
N PHE A 121 0.98 -12.65 -7.61
CA PHE A 121 1.32 -11.41 -8.30
C PHE A 121 2.44 -11.73 -9.33
N ARG A 122 2.03 -12.06 -10.56
CA ARG A 122 2.91 -12.22 -11.73
C ARG A 122 3.22 -10.87 -12.35
#